data_AF-A0A918LSL7-F1
#
_entry.id   AF-A0A918LSL7-F1
#
_cell.length_a   1.000
_cell.length_b   1.000
_cell.length_c   1.000
_cell.angle_alpha   90.00
_cell.angle_beta   90.00
_cell.angle_gamma   90.00
#
_symmetry.space_group_name_H-M   'P 1'
#
loop_
_entity.id
_entity.type
_entity.pdbx_description
1 polymer ?
#
loop_
_entity_poly.entity_id
_entity_poly.type
_entity_poly.pdbx_seq_one_letter_code
_entity_poly.pdbx_strand_id
1 'polypeptide(L)'
;MTADEWNALYPVGTRVVAYPGVRPDNPLAVGVRRAKAEGRFVDPRDVDLARSLDTTTRSRAWTLGHGSPVVAVDGYAGGICLTHVYPGGRCPTCRRTFEDCTCGGAR
;
A
#
# COMPACT_ATOMS: atom_id res chain seq x y z
N MET A 1 0.22 -2.71 15.08
CA MET A 1 0.73 -4.02 14.63
C MET A 1 2.23 -3.96 14.58
N THR A 2 2.92 -4.78 15.36
CA THR A 2 4.38 -4.93 15.36
C THR A 2 4.84 -5.89 14.26
N ALA A 3 6.15 -5.97 14.01
CA ALA A 3 6.72 -6.94 13.09
C ALA A 3 6.46 -8.40 13.55
N ASP A 4 6.57 -8.67 14.85
CA ASP A 4 6.35 -10.01 15.40
C ASP A 4 4.88 -10.42 15.33
N GLU A 5 3.96 -9.51 15.66
CA GLU A 5 2.51 -9.74 15.49
C GLU A 5 2.17 -10.04 14.03
N TRP A 6 2.76 -9.30 13.08
CA TRP A 6 2.59 -9.57 11.65
C TRP A 6 3.11 -10.96 11.27
N ASN A 7 4.35 -11.28 11.67
CA ASN A 7 4.99 -12.54 11.31
C ASN A 7 4.27 -13.76 11.91
N ALA A 8 3.61 -13.61 13.06
CA ALA A 8 2.79 -14.65 13.66
C ALA A 8 1.52 -14.94 12.86
N LEU A 9 0.96 -13.94 12.17
CA LEU A 9 -0.29 -14.04 11.43
C LEU A 9 -0.08 -14.33 9.93
N TYR A 10 1.00 -13.83 9.35
CA TYR A 10 1.20 -13.76 7.91
C TYR A 10 2.61 -14.25 7.54
N PRO A 11 2.75 -15.50 7.05
CA PRO A 11 4.03 -16.01 6.59
C PRO A 11 4.53 -15.27 5.33
N VAL A 12 5.80 -15.45 5.01
CA VAL A 12 6.37 -15.01 3.72
C VAL A 12 5.59 -15.66 2.58
N GLY A 13 5.30 -14.91 1.52
CA GLY A 13 4.42 -15.33 0.42
C GLY A 13 2.96 -14.93 0.60
N THR A 14 2.61 -14.24 1.69
CA THR A 14 1.24 -13.72 1.89
C THR A 14 0.90 -12.72 0.79
N ARG A 15 -0.26 -12.92 0.12
CA ARG A 15 -0.82 -11.96 -0.84
C ARG A 15 -1.25 -10.69 -0.12
N VAL A 16 -0.82 -9.54 -0.62
CA VAL A 16 -1.07 -8.23 -0.02
C VAL A 16 -1.38 -7.19 -1.10
N VAL A 17 -2.12 -6.16 -0.70
CA VAL A 17 -2.14 -4.88 -1.40
C VAL A 17 -1.20 -3.93 -0.66
N ALA A 18 -0.20 -3.41 -1.35
CA ALA A 18 0.79 -2.52 -0.76
C ALA A 18 0.75 -1.12 -1.40
N TYR A 19 0.95 -0.10 -0.59
CA TYR A 19 1.00 1.31 -1.01
C TYR A 19 2.38 1.91 -0.71
N PRO A 20 3.32 1.91 -1.68
CA PRO A 20 4.67 2.42 -1.48
C PRO A 20 4.76 3.85 -0.96
N GLY A 21 3.91 4.74 -1.48
CA GLY A 21 3.85 6.15 -1.09
C GLY A 21 3.00 6.33 0.16
N VAL A 22 1.70 6.53 -0.05
CA VAL A 22 0.72 6.68 1.04
C VAL A 22 -0.55 5.90 0.73
N ARG A 23 -1.32 5.61 1.77
CA ARG A 23 -2.65 5.03 1.58
C ARG A 23 -3.61 5.97 0.84
N PRO A 24 -4.67 5.43 0.21
CA PRO A 24 -5.66 6.24 -0.48
C PRO A 24 -6.43 7.22 0.42
N ASP A 25 -6.58 6.95 1.70
CA ASP A 25 -7.27 7.79 2.68
C ASP A 25 -6.38 8.90 3.26
N ASN A 26 -5.08 8.91 2.94
CA ASN A 26 -4.17 9.96 3.40
C ASN A 26 -4.61 11.33 2.83
N PRO A 27 -4.70 12.40 3.66
CA PRO A 27 -5.11 13.73 3.22
C PRO A 27 -4.35 14.26 2.00
N LEU A 28 -3.06 13.94 1.85
CA LEU A 28 -2.26 14.32 0.69
C LEU A 28 -2.73 13.62 -0.58
N ALA A 29 -2.97 12.30 -0.52
CA ALA A 29 -3.48 11.54 -1.66
C ALA A 29 -4.89 11.97 -2.07
N VAL A 30 -5.73 12.34 -1.10
CA VAL A 30 -7.07 12.90 -1.36
C VAL A 30 -6.94 14.27 -2.02
N GLY A 31 -6.09 15.14 -1.49
CA GLY A 31 -5.84 16.48 -2.02
C GLY A 31 -5.33 16.46 -3.46
N VAL A 32 -4.36 15.60 -3.76
CA VAL A 32 -3.81 15.44 -5.13
C VAL A 32 -4.86 14.93 -6.10
N ARG A 33 -5.65 13.91 -5.72
CA ARG A 33 -6.76 13.42 -6.56
C ARG A 33 -7.79 14.50 -6.84
N ARG A 34 -8.13 15.30 -5.83
CA ARG A 34 -9.03 16.45 -5.99
C ARG A 34 -8.46 17.50 -6.93
N ALA A 35 -7.21 17.91 -6.75
CA ALA A 35 -6.54 18.88 -7.61
C ALA A 35 -6.53 18.43 -9.07
N LYS A 36 -6.19 17.15 -9.32
CA LYS A 36 -6.24 16.53 -10.65
C LYS A 36 -7.64 16.56 -11.26
N ALA A 37 -8.68 16.21 -10.49
CA ALA A 37 -10.08 16.22 -10.95
C ALA A 37 -10.57 17.64 -11.29
N GLU A 38 -10.06 18.65 -10.59
CA GLU A 38 -10.33 20.07 -10.84
C GLU A 38 -9.48 20.66 -11.99
N GLY A 39 -8.64 19.86 -12.65
CA GLY A 39 -7.74 20.32 -13.72
C GLY A 39 -6.60 21.21 -13.23
N ARG A 40 -6.32 21.23 -11.92
CA ARG A 40 -5.17 21.95 -11.35
C ARG A 40 -3.88 21.20 -11.65
N PHE A 41 -2.79 21.94 -11.77
CA PHE A 41 -1.46 21.35 -11.92
C PHE A 41 -1.13 20.47 -10.71
N VAL A 42 -0.67 19.25 -11.00
CA VAL A 42 -0.13 18.30 -10.03
C VAL A 42 1.28 17.96 -10.51
N ASP A 43 2.26 18.03 -9.60
CA ASP A 43 3.63 17.64 -9.92
C ASP A 43 3.64 16.18 -10.43
N PRO A 44 4.30 15.87 -11.55
CA PRO A 44 4.41 14.50 -12.08
C PRO A 44 4.87 13.45 -11.07
N ARG A 45 5.57 13.83 -10.00
CA ARG A 45 5.98 12.94 -8.91
C ARG A 45 4.84 12.60 -7.95
N ASP A 46 3.81 13.43 -7.90
CA ASP A 46 2.68 13.31 -6.97
C ASP A 46 1.42 12.73 -7.63
N VAL A 47 1.40 12.60 -8.97
CA VAL A 47 0.20 12.18 -9.73
C VAL A 47 -0.40 10.85 -9.29
N ASP A 48 0.40 10.00 -8.62
CA ASP A 48 -0.03 8.71 -8.10
C ASP A 48 0.57 8.40 -6.72
N LEU A 49 0.46 9.35 -5.77
CA LEU A 49 0.89 9.15 -4.37
C LEU A 49 0.29 7.90 -3.71
N ALA A 50 -0.91 7.51 -4.13
CA ALA A 50 -1.63 6.34 -3.62
C ALA A 50 -1.61 5.16 -4.57
N ARG A 51 -0.55 5.04 -5.38
CA ARG A 51 -0.31 3.87 -6.23
C ARG A 51 -0.41 2.60 -5.39
N SER A 52 -1.22 1.66 -5.85
CA SER A 52 -1.33 0.34 -5.24
C SER A 52 -0.51 -0.70 -6.00
N LEU A 53 -0.03 -1.71 -5.28
CA LEU A 53 0.61 -2.90 -5.80
C LEU A 53 -0.14 -4.12 -5.27
N ASP A 54 -0.72 -4.92 -6.15
CA ASP A 54 -1.22 -6.25 -5.80
C ASP A 54 -0.09 -7.26 -5.96
N THR A 55 0.42 -7.77 -4.84
CA THR A 55 1.73 -8.44 -4.76
C THR A 55 1.80 -9.44 -3.61
N THR A 56 2.95 -10.08 -3.43
CA THR A 56 3.24 -11.04 -2.35
C THR A 56 4.38 -10.54 -1.48
N THR A 57 4.33 -10.85 -0.19
CA THR A 57 5.46 -10.58 0.70
C THR A 57 6.64 -11.49 0.36
N ARG A 58 7.84 -10.92 0.26
CA ARG A 58 9.09 -11.65 -0.05
C ARG A 58 10.07 -11.72 1.11
N SER A 59 9.67 -11.23 2.27
CA SER A 59 10.45 -11.29 3.51
C SER A 59 9.52 -11.44 4.71
N ARG A 60 10.13 -11.80 5.86
CA ARG A 60 9.52 -11.50 7.16
C ARG A 60 9.42 -9.99 7.35
N ALA A 61 8.47 -9.54 8.16
CA ALA A 61 8.46 -8.15 8.61
C ALA A 61 9.63 -7.90 9.56
N TRP A 62 10.18 -6.69 9.52
CA TRP A 62 11.26 -6.23 10.39
C TRP A 62 11.02 -4.80 10.84
N THR A 63 11.64 -4.41 11.95
CA THR A 63 11.53 -3.06 12.50
C THR A 63 12.73 -2.24 12.07
N LEU A 64 12.49 -1.06 11.49
CA LEU A 64 13.55 -0.11 11.16
C LEU A 64 14.10 0.55 12.44
N GLY A 65 15.29 1.17 12.36
CA GLY A 65 15.95 1.78 13.54
C GLY A 65 15.11 2.84 14.25
N HIS A 66 14.13 3.46 13.58
CA HIS A 66 13.18 4.42 14.14
C HIS A 66 11.87 3.79 14.65
N GLY A 67 11.79 2.46 14.73
CA GLY A 67 10.67 1.72 15.32
C GLY A 67 9.51 1.37 14.39
N SER A 68 9.51 1.85 13.14
CA SER A 68 8.44 1.49 12.20
C SER A 68 8.61 0.06 11.66
N PRO A 69 7.58 -0.79 11.76
CA PRO A 69 7.62 -2.12 11.18
C PRO A 69 7.31 -2.06 9.68
N VAL A 70 8.10 -2.77 8.89
CA VAL A 70 8.02 -2.82 7.43
C VAL A 70 8.08 -4.26 6.93
N VAL A 71 7.64 -4.49 5.69
CA VAL A 71 7.78 -5.77 4.97
C VAL A 71 8.19 -5.52 3.53
N ALA A 72 9.00 -6.41 2.94
CA ALA A 72 9.35 -6.34 1.54
C ALA A 72 8.31 -7.10 0.72
N VAL A 73 7.99 -6.56 -0.46
CA VAL A 73 7.05 -7.18 -1.41
C VAL A 73 7.70 -7.35 -2.77
N ASP A 74 7.17 -8.27 -3.57
CA ASP A 74 7.60 -8.45 -4.95
C ASP A 74 7.28 -7.22 -5.80
N GLY A 75 8.19 -6.90 -6.73
CA GLY A 75 8.05 -5.72 -7.61
C GLY A 75 8.34 -4.37 -6.95
N TYR A 76 8.77 -4.34 -5.67
CA TYR A 76 9.18 -3.12 -4.98
C TYR A 76 10.51 -3.27 -4.25
N ALA A 77 11.39 -2.28 -4.43
CA ALA A 77 12.67 -2.21 -3.75
C ALA A 77 12.51 -1.59 -2.35
N GLY A 78 13.07 -2.25 -1.34
CA GLY A 78 12.96 -1.82 0.06
C GLY A 78 11.74 -2.38 0.78
N GLY A 79 11.54 -1.91 2.02
CA GLY A 79 10.41 -2.28 2.87
C GLY A 79 9.29 -1.25 2.80
N ILE A 80 8.05 -1.71 2.84
CA ILE A 80 6.85 -0.90 2.93
C ILE A 80 6.32 -1.00 4.36
N CYS A 81 6.01 0.14 4.99
CA CYS A 81 5.42 0.18 6.33
C CYS A 81 4.18 -0.70 6.41
N LEU A 82 4.05 -1.49 7.48
CA LEU A 82 2.90 -2.37 7.67
C LEU A 82 1.57 -1.60 7.72
N THR A 83 1.61 -0.32 8.11
CA THR A 83 0.45 0.57 8.02
C THR A 83 -0.02 0.76 6.57
N HIS A 84 0.83 0.61 5.57
CA HIS A 84 0.52 0.75 4.14
C HIS A 84 0.33 -0.59 3.43
N VAL A 85 0.24 -1.70 4.17
CA VAL A 85 0.08 -3.04 3.62
C VAL A 85 -1.24 -3.64 4.13
N TYR A 86 -2.00 -4.24 3.22
CA TYR A 86 -3.26 -4.90 3.54
C TYR A 86 -3.20 -6.37 3.15
N PRO A 87 -3.24 -7.30 4.12
CA PRO A 87 -3.20 -8.72 3.85
C PRO A 87 -4.51 -9.23 3.23
N GLY A 88 -4.38 -10.26 2.39
CA GLY A 88 -5.50 -10.98 1.79
C GLY A 88 -5.95 -10.45 0.43
N GLY A 89 -5.14 -9.62 -0.25
CA GLY A 89 -5.43 -9.15 -1.61
C GLY A 89 -6.75 -8.35 -1.74
N ARG A 90 -7.27 -7.83 -0.62
CA ARG A 90 -8.54 -7.11 -0.57
C ARG A 90 -8.30 -5.60 -0.57
N CYS A 91 -9.10 -4.89 -1.36
CA CYS A 91 -9.10 -3.43 -1.35
C CYS A 91 -9.55 -2.91 0.03
N PRO A 92 -8.83 -1.94 0.61
CA PRO A 92 -9.22 -1.36 1.90
C PRO A 92 -10.48 -0.51 1.85
N THR A 93 -10.85 0.00 0.66
CA THR A 93 -12.02 0.85 0.46
C THR A 93 -13.30 0.04 0.34
N CYS A 94 -13.34 -1.01 -0.49
CA CYS A 94 -14.56 -1.76 -0.77
C CYS A 94 -14.57 -3.21 -0.24
N ARG A 95 -13.44 -3.69 0.29
CA ARG A 95 -13.21 -5.07 0.76
C ARG A 95 -13.33 -6.19 -0.29
N ARG A 96 -13.56 -5.87 -1.57
CA ARG A 96 -13.45 -6.85 -2.67
C ARG A 96 -11.99 -7.24 -2.91
N THR A 97 -11.77 -8.42 -3.45
CA THR A 97 -10.53 -8.84 -4.13
C THR A 97 -10.13 -7.78 -5.17
N PHE A 98 -8.83 -7.54 -5.34
CA PHE A 98 -8.35 -6.45 -6.19
C PHE A 98 -8.73 -6.64 -7.66
N GLU A 99 -8.77 -7.90 -8.14
CA GLU A 99 -9.29 -8.31 -9.45
C GLU A 99 -10.73 -7.82 -9.70
N ASP A 100 -11.52 -7.66 -8.63
CA ASP A 100 -12.93 -7.24 -8.65
C ASP A 100 -13.16 -5.80 -8.12
N CYS A 101 -12.09 -5.06 -7.78
CA CYS A 101 -12.18 -3.71 -7.23
C CYS A 101 -12.09 -2.64 -8.33
N THR A 102 -13.10 -1.79 -8.40
CA THR A 102 -13.14 -0.58 -9.24
C THR A 102 -12.75 0.70 -8.50
N CYS A 103 -12.44 0.57 -7.22
CA CYS A 103 -12.24 1.61 -6.21
C CYS A 103 -10.89 2.36 -6.31
N GLY A 104 -9.96 1.85 -7.11
CA GLY A 104 -8.59 2.34 -7.13
C GLY A 104 -7.82 2.03 -8.41
N GLY A 105 -8.51 2.00 -9.56
CA GLY A 105 -7.85 1.95 -10.86
C GLY A 105 -7.25 0.59 -11.22
N ALA A 106 -8.07 -0.45 -11.25
CA ALA A 106 -7.79 -1.59 -12.13
C ALA A 106 -8.26 -1.20 -13.55
N ARG A 107 -7.34 -0.60 -14.31
CA ARG A 107 -7.13 -0.88 -15.72
C ARG A 107 -5.63 -0.89 -15.98
#